data_AF-A0A2J8KA78-F1
#
_entry.id   AF-A0A2J8KA78-F1
#
_cell.length_a   1.000
_cell.length_b   1.000
_cell.length_c   1.000
_cell.angle_alpha   90.00
_cell.angle_beta   90.00
_cell.angle_gamma   90.00
#
_symmetry.space_group_name_H-M   'P 1'
#
loop_
_entity.id
_entity.type
_entity.pdbx_description
1 polymer ?
#
loop_
_entity_poly.entity_id
_entity_poly.type
_entity_poly.pdbx_seq_one_letter_code
_entity_poly.pdbx_strand_id
1 'polypeptide(L)'
;MVTLHRMGPNLQLIEGDAKQLAGMITFTCNLAENVSSKVRQLDLAKNRLYQAIQRADDILDLKFCMDGVQTALRNEDYEQAAAHIHRYLCLDKSVIELSRQGKEGSMIDANLKLLQEAEQRLKAIVAEKFAIATKEGDLPQVERFFKIFPLLGLHEEG
;
A
#
# COMPACT_ATOMS: atom_id res chain seq x y z
N MET A 1 -39.81 -68.95 -3.55
CA MET A 1 -38.32 -69.05 -3.54
C MET A 1 -37.67 -68.70 -4.88
N VAL A 2 -38.29 -68.93 -6.05
CA VAL A 2 -37.67 -68.69 -7.39
C VAL A 2 -37.40 -67.21 -7.71
N THR A 3 -38.23 -66.29 -7.22
CA THR A 3 -38.09 -64.83 -7.48
C THR A 3 -36.86 -64.21 -6.81
N LEU A 4 -36.53 -64.63 -5.58
CA LEU A 4 -35.32 -64.19 -4.86
C LEU A 4 -34.03 -64.64 -5.56
N HIS A 5 -33.99 -65.87 -6.09
CA HIS A 5 -32.84 -66.39 -6.81
C HIS A 5 -32.56 -65.62 -8.13
N ARG A 6 -33.61 -65.08 -8.76
CA ARG A 6 -33.50 -64.28 -9.99
C ARG A 6 -33.07 -62.83 -9.73
N MET A 7 -33.26 -62.31 -8.52
CA MET A 7 -32.90 -60.94 -8.15
C MET A 7 -31.47 -60.80 -7.62
N GLY A 8 -30.87 -61.88 -7.11
CA GLY A 8 -29.49 -61.89 -6.59
C GLY A 8 -28.43 -61.30 -7.53
N PRO A 9 -28.39 -61.68 -8.82
CA PRO A 9 -27.40 -61.15 -9.76
C PRO A 9 -27.55 -59.64 -10.01
N ASN A 10 -28.78 -59.15 -10.09
CA ASN A 10 -29.05 -57.71 -10.30
C ASN A 10 -28.67 -56.89 -9.06
N LEU A 11 -28.91 -57.42 -7.86
CA LEU A 11 -28.48 -56.78 -6.61
C LEU A 11 -26.95 -56.75 -6.48
N GLN A 12 -26.25 -57.81 -6.89
CA GLN A 12 -24.78 -57.84 -6.93
C GLN A 12 -24.21 -56.84 -7.94
N LEU A 13 -24.84 -56.69 -9.11
CA LEU A 13 -24.45 -55.68 -10.10
C LEU A 13 -24.62 -54.27 -9.53
N ILE A 14 -25.78 -53.97 -8.95
CA ILE A 14 -26.05 -52.67 -8.31
C ILE A 14 -25.08 -52.40 -7.16
N GLU A 15 -24.74 -53.42 -6.36
CA GLU A 15 -23.74 -53.29 -5.30
C GLU A 15 -22.34 -52.99 -5.87
N GLY A 16 -21.97 -53.63 -6.98
CA GLY A 16 -20.73 -53.34 -7.72
C GLY A 16 -20.68 -51.92 -8.24
N ASP A 17 -21.73 -51.48 -8.93
CA ASP A 17 -21.87 -50.13 -9.48
C ASP A 17 -21.86 -49.07 -8.36
N ALA A 18 -22.55 -49.33 -7.25
CA ALA A 18 -22.56 -48.45 -6.08
C ALA A 18 -21.17 -48.32 -5.44
N LYS A 19 -20.42 -49.42 -5.33
CA LYS A 19 -19.03 -49.39 -4.83
C LYS A 19 -18.10 -48.62 -5.78
N GLN A 20 -18.24 -48.82 -7.09
CA GLN A 20 -17.47 -48.05 -8.07
C GLN A 20 -17.79 -46.56 -8.01
N LEU A 21 -19.07 -46.21 -7.94
CA LEU A 21 -19.51 -44.81 -7.81
C LEU A 21 -18.99 -44.19 -6.51
N ALA A 22 -19.08 -44.89 -5.38
CA ALA A 22 -18.52 -44.41 -4.11
C ALA A 22 -17.01 -44.18 -4.20
N GLY A 23 -16.28 -45.07 -4.89
CA GLY A 23 -14.86 -44.90 -5.19
C GLY A 23 -14.59 -43.65 -6.04
N MET A 24 -15.35 -43.45 -7.11
CA MET A 24 -15.22 -42.27 -7.98
C MET A 24 -15.53 -40.96 -7.24
N ILE A 25 -16.57 -40.94 -6.41
CA ILE A 25 -16.92 -39.77 -5.57
C ILE A 25 -15.77 -39.47 -4.61
N THR A 26 -15.28 -40.49 -3.90
CA THR A 26 -14.16 -40.32 -2.94
C THR A 26 -12.90 -39.79 -3.64
N PHE A 27 -12.56 -40.36 -4.80
CA PHE A 27 -11.43 -39.89 -5.60
C PHE A 27 -11.61 -38.42 -6.03
N THR A 28 -12.79 -38.07 -6.52
CA THR A 28 -13.11 -36.71 -6.98
C THR A 28 -13.08 -35.71 -5.82
N CYS A 29 -13.62 -36.08 -4.65
CA CYS A 29 -13.55 -35.26 -3.44
C CYS A 29 -12.10 -35.02 -3.01
N ASN A 30 -11.27 -36.06 -3.00
CA ASN A 30 -9.86 -35.93 -2.66
C ASN A 30 -9.12 -35.05 -3.67
N LEU A 31 -9.41 -35.18 -4.96
CA LEU A 31 -8.83 -34.32 -5.99
C LEU A 31 -9.25 -32.85 -5.77
N ALA A 32 -10.53 -32.60 -5.53
CA ALA A 32 -11.05 -31.26 -5.28
C ALA A 32 -10.44 -30.59 -4.04
N GLU A 33 -10.25 -31.33 -2.94
CA GLU A 33 -9.58 -30.82 -1.74
C GLU A 33 -8.10 -30.52 -2.00
N ASN A 34 -7.41 -31.39 -2.75
CA ASN A 34 -6.02 -31.16 -3.15
C ASN A 34 -5.86 -29.93 -4.04
N VAL A 35 -6.77 -29.70 -4.99
CA VAL A 35 -6.73 -28.49 -5.82
C VAL A 35 -7.06 -27.26 -4.97
N SER A 36 -8.11 -27.32 -4.15
CA SER A 36 -8.54 -26.19 -3.31
C SER A 36 -7.47 -25.77 -2.31
N SER A 37 -6.80 -26.72 -1.66
CA SER A 37 -5.70 -26.42 -0.74
C SER A 37 -4.51 -25.76 -1.45
N LYS A 38 -4.16 -26.21 -2.65
CA LYS A 38 -3.10 -25.57 -3.47
C LYS A 38 -3.48 -24.15 -3.90
N VAL A 39 -4.74 -23.93 -4.31
CA VAL A 39 -5.24 -22.59 -4.65
C VAL A 39 -5.15 -21.65 -3.44
N ARG A 40 -5.60 -22.10 -2.26
CA ARG A 40 -5.49 -21.31 -1.02
C ARG A 40 -4.04 -20.96 -0.67
N GLN A 41 -3.11 -21.90 -0.85
CA GLN A 41 -1.68 -21.65 -0.63
C GLN A 41 -1.13 -20.61 -1.62
N LEU A 42 -1.53 -20.71 -2.89
CA LEU A 42 -1.13 -19.76 -3.92
C LEU A 42 -1.70 -18.36 -3.65
N ASP A 43 -2.96 -18.26 -3.25
CA ASP A 43 -3.59 -16.98 -2.88
C ASP A 43 -2.89 -16.33 -1.69
N LEU A 44 -2.52 -17.13 -0.68
CA LEU A 44 -1.77 -16.64 0.47
C LEU A 44 -0.38 -16.14 0.07
N ALA A 45 0.33 -16.87 -0.81
CA ALA A 45 1.62 -16.44 -1.32
C ALA A 45 1.50 -15.15 -2.17
N LYS A 46 0.49 -15.08 -3.03
CA LYS A 46 0.16 -13.91 -3.85
C LYS A 46 -0.13 -12.68 -2.98
N ASN A 47 -0.97 -12.81 -1.96
CA ASN A 47 -1.27 -11.71 -1.05
C ASN A 47 -0.02 -11.21 -0.30
N ARG A 48 0.83 -12.12 0.17
CA ARG A 48 2.11 -11.73 0.81
C ARG A 48 3.04 -11.01 -0.16
N LEU A 49 3.08 -11.44 -1.42
CA LEU A 49 3.87 -10.78 -2.46
C LEU A 49 3.37 -9.36 -2.73
N TYR A 50 2.05 -9.17 -2.89
CA TYR A 50 1.49 -7.82 -3.05
C TYR A 50 1.77 -6.91 -1.85
N GLN A 51 1.68 -7.44 -0.63
CA GLN A 51 2.06 -6.68 0.57
C GLN A 51 3.55 -6.27 0.56
N ALA A 52 4.43 -7.14 0.07
CA ALA A 52 5.85 -6.82 -0.03
C ALA A 52 6.14 -5.78 -1.13
N ILE A 53 5.45 -5.88 -2.28
CA ILE A 53 5.55 -4.88 -3.37
C ILE A 53 5.06 -3.53 -2.87
N GLN A 54 3.87 -3.48 -2.26
CA GLN A 54 3.31 -2.24 -1.72
C GLN A 54 4.29 -1.58 -0.75
N ARG A 55 4.82 -2.33 0.22
CA ARG A 55 5.83 -1.82 1.16
C ARG A 55 7.07 -1.27 0.46
N ALA A 56 7.54 -1.93 -0.60
CA ALA A 56 8.71 -1.46 -1.34
C ALA A 56 8.40 -0.13 -2.06
N ASP A 57 7.24 -0.04 -2.71
CA ASP A 57 6.77 1.18 -3.37
C ASP A 57 6.62 2.32 -2.35
N ASP A 58 6.04 2.05 -1.17
CA ASP A 58 5.86 3.04 -0.11
C ASP A 58 7.19 3.58 0.43
N ILE A 59 8.19 2.69 0.61
CA ILE A 59 9.53 3.07 1.06
C ILE A 59 10.25 3.89 -0.02
N LEU A 60 10.09 3.53 -1.30
CA LEU A 60 10.65 4.29 -2.41
C LEU A 60 10.02 5.67 -2.52
N ASP A 61 8.69 5.76 -2.39
CA ASP A 61 7.97 7.04 -2.40
C ASP A 61 8.40 7.94 -1.23
N LEU A 62 8.59 7.38 -0.03
CA LEU A 62 9.07 8.14 1.12
C LEU A 62 10.50 8.67 0.90
N LYS A 63 11.41 7.83 0.38
CA LYS A 63 12.78 8.24 0.04
C LYS A 63 12.77 9.32 -1.03
N PHE A 64 11.96 9.15 -2.07
CA PHE A 64 11.82 10.12 -3.15
C PHE A 64 11.31 11.48 -2.65
N CYS A 65 10.31 11.48 -1.75
CA CYS A 65 9.84 12.72 -1.13
C CYS A 65 10.96 13.38 -0.31
N MET A 66 11.71 12.61 0.49
CA MET A 66 12.79 13.17 1.29
C MET A 66 13.94 13.74 0.44
N ASP A 67 14.42 13.00 -0.56
CA ASP A 67 15.48 13.44 -1.46
C ASP A 67 15.04 14.66 -2.28
N GLY A 68 13.78 14.67 -2.72
CA GLY A 68 13.13 15.78 -3.41
C GLY A 68 13.09 17.04 -2.55
N VAL A 69 12.63 16.93 -1.30
CA VAL A 69 12.61 18.06 -0.35
C VAL A 69 14.02 18.59 -0.08
N GLN A 70 14.99 17.72 0.19
CA GLN A 70 16.37 18.16 0.45
C GLN A 70 16.99 18.87 -0.76
N THR A 71 16.76 18.35 -1.97
CA THR A 71 17.28 18.94 -3.21
C THR A 71 16.60 20.26 -3.52
N ALA A 72 15.28 20.33 -3.38
CA ALA A 72 14.51 21.55 -3.62
C ALA A 72 14.89 22.65 -2.62
N LEU A 73 15.02 22.33 -1.34
CA LEU A 73 15.51 23.28 -0.32
C LEU A 73 16.93 23.78 -0.60
N ARG A 74 17.84 22.92 -1.07
CA ARG A 74 19.20 23.33 -1.45
C ARG A 74 19.23 24.26 -2.65
N ASN A 75 18.28 24.11 -3.57
CA ASN A 75 18.17 24.94 -4.77
C ASN A 75 17.29 26.18 -4.55
N GLU A 76 16.80 26.42 -3.33
CA GLU A 76 15.82 27.48 -2.99
C GLU A 76 14.52 27.40 -3.82
N ASP A 77 14.18 26.20 -4.31
CA ASP A 77 12.93 25.92 -5.01
C ASP A 77 11.86 25.50 -3.97
N TYR A 78 11.25 26.50 -3.36
CA TYR A 78 10.26 26.30 -2.29
C TYR A 78 8.95 25.69 -2.79
N GLU A 79 8.60 25.86 -4.07
CA GLU A 79 7.39 25.28 -4.66
C GLU A 79 7.52 23.77 -4.81
N GLN A 80 8.65 23.30 -5.35
CA GLN A 80 8.93 21.87 -5.44
C GLN A 80 9.05 21.23 -4.06
N ALA A 81 9.70 21.91 -3.11
CA ALA A 81 9.80 21.43 -1.74
C ALA A 81 8.40 21.24 -1.12
N ALA A 82 7.50 22.21 -1.32
CA ALA A 82 6.13 22.14 -0.84
C ALA A 82 5.31 21.04 -1.53
N ALA A 83 5.51 20.81 -2.83
CA ALA A 83 4.86 19.72 -3.55
C ALA A 83 5.25 18.34 -3.00
N HIS A 84 6.54 18.12 -2.72
CA HIS A 84 7.02 16.88 -2.11
C HIS A 84 6.52 16.70 -0.66
N ILE A 85 6.47 17.77 0.13
CA ILE A 85 5.89 17.74 1.48
C ILE A 85 4.39 17.46 1.42
N HIS A 86 3.66 18.08 0.49
CA HIS A 86 2.22 17.82 0.33
C HIS A 86 1.97 16.35 0.00
N ARG A 87 2.74 15.77 -0.92
CA ARG A 87 2.66 14.35 -1.25
C ARG A 87 2.87 13.50 0.00
N TYR A 88 3.90 13.80 0.80
CA TYR A 88 4.15 13.16 2.09
C TYR A 88 2.96 13.28 3.05
N LEU A 89 2.35 14.45 3.19
CA LEU A 89 1.19 14.67 4.06
C LEU A 89 -0.06 13.91 3.59
N CYS A 90 -0.16 13.64 2.28
CA CYS A 90 -1.22 12.83 1.69
C CYS A 90 -0.96 11.32 1.73
N LEU A 91 0.25 10.87 2.10
CA LEU A 91 0.50 9.44 2.31
C LEU A 91 -0.35 8.93 3.48
N ASP A 92 -0.96 7.76 3.29
CA ASP A 92 -1.78 7.12 4.31
C ASP A 92 -0.91 6.73 5.51
N LYS A 93 -1.31 7.15 6.72
CA LYS A 93 -0.58 6.83 7.96
C LYS A 93 -0.50 5.33 8.20
N SER A 94 -1.51 4.57 7.79
CA SER A 94 -1.51 3.10 7.92
C SER A 94 -0.40 2.46 7.07
N VAL A 95 -0.09 3.06 5.92
CA VAL A 95 0.97 2.64 5.01
C VAL A 95 2.36 2.89 5.63
N ILE A 96 2.55 4.04 6.26
CA ILE A 96 3.80 4.38 6.96
C ILE A 96 4.03 3.40 8.13
N GLU A 97 2.99 3.09 8.91
CA GLU A 97 3.06 2.13 10.02
C GLU A 97 3.36 0.70 9.54
N LEU A 98 2.77 0.26 8.43
CA LEU A 98 3.03 -1.06 7.84
C LEU A 98 4.49 -1.21 7.38
N SER A 99 5.07 -0.14 6.84
CA SER A 99 6.47 -0.12 6.42
C SER A 99 7.43 -0.07 7.61
N ARG A 100 7.03 0.54 8.74
CA ARG A 100 7.81 0.56 9.99
C ARG A 100 7.99 -0.80 10.65
N GLN A 101 7.09 -1.75 10.44
CA GLN A 101 7.16 -3.08 11.05
C GLN A 101 8.29 -3.98 10.49
N GLY A 102 8.99 -3.53 9.44
CA GLY A 102 10.11 -4.26 8.81
C GLY A 102 11.48 -3.95 9.41
N LYS A 103 12.52 -4.59 8.86
CA LYS A 103 13.93 -4.32 9.21
C LYS A 103 14.36 -2.86 8.93
N GLU A 104 13.64 -2.18 8.05
CA GLU A 104 13.90 -0.79 7.64
C GLU A 104 13.22 0.25 8.53
N GLY A 105 12.52 -0.16 9.60
CA GLY A 105 11.76 0.76 10.47
C GLY A 105 12.58 1.92 11.03
N SER A 106 13.83 1.65 11.45
CA SER A 106 14.74 2.70 11.94
C SER A 106 15.09 3.76 10.88
N MET A 107 15.29 3.33 9.63
CA MET A 107 15.56 4.24 8.51
C MET A 107 14.32 5.07 8.17
N ILE A 108 13.15 4.43 8.14
CA ILE A 108 11.87 5.11 7.90
C ILE A 108 11.64 6.17 8.98
N ASP A 109 11.83 5.83 10.26
CA ASP A 109 11.67 6.78 11.37
C ASP A 109 12.62 7.97 11.26
N ALA A 110 13.88 7.75 10.87
CA ALA A 110 14.83 8.83 10.61
C ALA A 110 14.38 9.73 9.45
N ASN A 111 13.92 9.14 8.35
CA ASN A 111 13.43 9.85 7.18
C ASN A 111 12.19 10.70 7.51
N LEU A 112 11.27 10.16 8.31
CA LEU A 112 10.08 10.86 8.77
C LEU A 112 10.44 12.07 9.65
N LYS A 113 11.37 11.90 10.58
CA LYS A 113 11.87 13.03 11.39
C LYS A 113 12.50 14.11 10.53
N LEU A 114 13.34 13.74 9.57
CA LEU A 114 13.95 14.69 8.65
C LEU A 114 12.91 15.42 7.79
N LEU A 115 11.88 14.72 7.31
CA LEU A 115 10.77 15.33 6.57
C LEU A 115 9.98 16.32 7.44
N GLN A 116 9.70 15.97 8.70
CA GLN A 116 9.03 16.87 9.65
C GLN A 116 9.88 18.12 9.94
N GLU A 117 11.20 17.96 10.13
CA GLU A 117 12.11 19.10 10.30
C GLU A 117 12.16 19.97 9.04
N ALA A 118 12.20 19.36 7.86
CA ALA A 118 12.22 20.07 6.59
C ALA A 118 10.90 20.82 6.34
N GLU A 119 9.76 20.23 6.70
CA GLU A 119 8.45 20.88 6.68
C GLU A 119 8.43 22.13 7.57
N GLN A 120 8.89 22.02 8.81
CA GLN A 120 8.95 23.16 9.74
C GLN A 120 9.87 24.26 9.23
N ARG A 121 11.04 23.90 8.69
CA ARG A 121 11.98 24.85 8.09
C ARG A 121 11.36 25.55 6.89
N LEU A 122 10.68 24.82 6.01
CA LEU A 122 10.04 25.39 4.83
C LEU A 122 8.92 26.36 5.22
N LYS A 123 8.09 26.01 6.22
CA LYS A 123 7.06 26.91 6.76
C LYS A 123 7.65 28.23 7.25
N ALA A 124 8.75 28.18 8.02
CA ALA A 124 9.43 29.37 8.50
C ALA A 124 10.00 30.24 7.37
N ILE A 125 10.66 29.63 6.38
CA ILE A 125 11.25 30.33 5.24
C ILE A 125 10.16 30.99 4.39
N VAL A 126 9.10 30.26 4.07
CA VAL A 126 7.98 30.78 3.26
C VAL A 126 7.29 31.94 3.98
N ALA A 127 7.05 31.84 5.29
CA ALA A 127 6.47 32.93 6.07
C ALA A 127 7.36 34.19 6.10
N GLU A 128 8.68 34.01 6.29
CA GLU A 128 9.63 35.12 6.27
C GLU A 128 9.69 35.80 4.89
N LYS A 129 9.83 35.01 3.81
CA LYS A 129 9.88 35.52 2.44
C LYS A 129 8.59 36.19 2.01
N PHE A 130 7.44 35.64 2.41
CA PHE A 130 6.14 36.25 2.18
C PHE A 130 6.01 37.61 2.89
N ALA A 131 6.44 37.71 4.15
CA ALA A 131 6.40 38.96 4.90
C ALA A 131 7.32 40.03 4.28
N ILE A 132 8.48 39.64 3.76
CA ILE A 132 9.39 40.54 3.03
C ILE A 132 8.75 41.02 1.72
N ALA A 133 8.24 40.10 0.89
CA ALA A 133 7.60 40.43 -0.37
C ALA A 133 6.39 41.37 -0.18
N THR A 134 5.62 41.16 0.90
CA THR A 134 4.49 42.02 1.27
C THR A 134 4.95 43.43 1.66
N LYS A 135 6.07 43.56 2.38
CA LYS A 135 6.64 44.88 2.76
C LYS A 135 7.23 45.62 1.56
N GLU A 136 7.84 44.90 0.62
CA GLU A 136 8.44 45.47 -0.59
C GLU A 136 7.41 45.78 -1.69
N GLY A 137 6.19 45.25 -1.57
CA GLY A 137 5.11 45.43 -2.55
C GLY A 137 5.29 44.60 -3.82
N ASP A 138 6.08 43.53 -3.78
CA ASP A 138 6.31 42.62 -4.91
C ASP A 138 5.13 41.66 -5.06
N LEU A 139 4.09 42.12 -5.77
CA LEU A 139 2.88 41.35 -6.07
C LEU A 139 3.17 39.96 -6.68
N PRO A 140 4.08 39.80 -7.67
CA PRO A 140 4.48 38.48 -8.18
C PRO A 140 4.98 37.51 -7.11
N GLN A 141 5.88 37.94 -6.21
CA GLN A 141 6.41 37.06 -5.17
C GLN A 141 5.37 36.75 -4.10
N VAL A 142 4.52 37.72 -3.74
CA VAL A 142 3.40 37.50 -2.83
C VAL A 142 2.47 36.41 -3.36
N GLU A 143 2.06 36.48 -4.62
CA GLU A 143 1.18 35.47 -5.24
C GLU A 143 1.86 34.09 -5.29
N ARG A 144 3.17 34.05 -5.54
CA ARG A 144 3.96 32.83 -5.60
C ARG A 144 4.00 32.11 -4.24
N PHE A 145 4.37 32.82 -3.17
CA PHE A 145 4.41 32.24 -1.82
C PHE A 145 3.02 31.93 -1.27
N PHE A 146 2.00 32.71 -1.65
CA PHE A 146 0.61 32.45 -1.28
C PHE A 146 0.13 31.06 -1.74
N LYS A 147 0.49 30.63 -2.95
CA LYS A 147 0.15 29.30 -3.49
C LYS A 147 0.82 28.14 -2.75
N ILE A 148 1.87 28.41 -1.97
CA ILE A 148 2.62 27.40 -1.23
C ILE A 148 1.94 27.05 0.10
N PHE A 149 1.27 28.00 0.76
CA PHE A 149 0.63 27.79 2.07
C PHE A 149 -0.38 26.63 2.09
N PRO A 150 -1.31 26.49 1.11
CA PRO A 150 -2.23 25.36 1.06
C PRO A 150 -1.52 24.00 0.98
N LEU A 151 -0.42 23.92 0.23
CA LEU A 151 0.37 22.68 0.07
C LEU A 151 1.03 22.23 1.37
N LEU A 152 1.32 23.17 2.28
CA LEU A 152 1.90 22.90 3.60
C LEU A 152 0.85 22.62 4.69
N GLY A 153 -0.42 22.48 4.30
CA GLY A 153 -1.53 22.28 5.21
C GLY A 153 -1.98 23.55 5.94
N LEU A 154 -1.43 24.71 5.60
CA LEU A 154 -1.77 26.01 6.17
C LEU A 154 -2.87 26.69 5.34
N HIS A 155 -4.01 26.00 5.19
CA HIS A 155 -5.15 26.47 4.41
C HIS A 155 -5.79 27.77 4.97
N GLU A 156 -5.46 28.15 6.21
CA GLU A 156 -5.98 29.39 6.82
C GLU A 156 -5.02 30.59 6.68
N GLU A 157 -3.77 30.37 6.27
CA GLU A 157 -2.77 31.43 6.08
C GLU A 157 -2.60 31.85 4.61
N GLY A 158 -3.25 31.11 3.68
CA GLY A 158 -3.30 31.38 2.24
C GLY A 158 -4.71 31.16 1.70
#